data_AF-A0A945LUY7-F1
#
_entry.id   AF-A0A945LUY7-F1
#
_cell.length_a   1.000
_cell.length_b   1.000
_cell.length_c   1.000
_cell.angle_alpha   90.00
_cell.angle_beta   90.00
_cell.angle_gamma   90.00
#
_symmetry.space_group_name_H-M   'P 1'
#
loop_
_entity.id
_entity.type
_entity.pdbx_description
1 polymer ?
#
loop_
_entity_poly.entity_id
_entity_poly.type
_entity_poly.pdbx_seq_one_letter_code
_entity_poly.pdbx_strand_id
1 'polypeptide(L)'
;MVDSNKVEAKKITNELKIESAESYLAAMRALNKKNRPPAVLRLLMSAFESYRQARKIGWSRPWNKYGVKTFRSYRLDFTQDTDLIALARDILKETEPEMPEAARRYVKDLLDDGPEMRGQLMGFIFFHEIDGTYIHEGATLSFGRKIKKRYRDRLDFVFEAPIRDRRAGPFERMRIFVDPFQGVKPPLWEAEYSADLLSAAQAAFQRLRAVYTAWESVEGRSWDHWTSAYIDHFGPRRHYVENSNFPISEQESAQLLSTIEA
;
A
#
# COMPACT_ATOMS: atom_id res chain seq x y z
N MET A 1 -14.04 -37.75 -22.96
CA MET A 1 -12.77 -37.45 -22.27
C MET A 1 -12.98 -36.19 -21.45
N VAL A 2 -13.07 -36.32 -20.13
CA VAL A 2 -13.16 -35.17 -19.23
C VAL A 2 -11.78 -34.54 -19.18
N ASP A 3 -11.68 -33.31 -19.68
CA ASP A 3 -10.47 -32.52 -19.79
C ASP A 3 -9.73 -32.53 -18.43
N SER A 4 -8.59 -33.23 -18.37
CA SER A 4 -7.79 -33.41 -17.16
C SER A 4 -7.37 -32.06 -16.57
N ASN A 5 -7.27 -31.02 -17.41
CA ASN A 5 -7.05 -29.64 -16.99
C ASN A 5 -8.23 -29.03 -16.20
N LYS A 6 -9.48 -29.40 -16.51
CA LYS A 6 -10.67 -28.96 -15.76
C LYS A 6 -10.80 -29.66 -14.41
N VAL A 7 -10.36 -30.91 -14.30
CA VAL A 7 -10.38 -31.67 -13.05
C VAL A 7 -9.28 -31.19 -12.10
N GLU A 8 -8.11 -30.84 -12.62
CA GLU A 8 -7.01 -30.26 -11.84
C GLU A 8 -7.35 -28.83 -11.36
N ALA A 9 -8.01 -28.02 -12.20
CA ALA A 9 -8.53 -26.71 -11.80
C ALA A 9 -9.62 -26.80 -10.72
N LYS A 10 -10.53 -27.78 -10.79
CA LYS A 10 -11.60 -27.99 -9.78
C LYS A 10 -11.08 -28.47 -8.42
N LYS A 11 -9.93 -29.15 -8.38
CA LYS A 11 -9.29 -29.60 -7.13
C LYS A 11 -8.52 -28.49 -6.41
N ILE A 12 -8.16 -27.42 -7.13
CA ILE A 12 -7.47 -26.24 -6.60
C ILE A 12 -8.47 -25.18 -6.07
N THR A 13 -9.76 -25.30 -6.41
CA THR A 13 -10.81 -24.32 -6.06
C THR A 13 -11.44 -24.48 -4.66
N ASN A 14 -10.71 -24.92 -3.65
CA ASN A 14 -11.05 -24.59 -2.25
C ASN A 14 -9.74 -24.50 -1.46
N GLU A 15 -9.38 -23.26 -1.10
CA GLU A 15 -8.33 -22.89 -0.14
C GLU A 15 -6.94 -23.50 -0.37
N LEU A 16 -6.22 -23.02 -1.39
CA LEU A 16 -4.77 -23.15 -1.37
C LEU A 16 -4.24 -22.38 -0.14
N LYS A 17 -3.85 -23.08 0.92
CA LYS A 17 -3.28 -22.48 2.13
C LYS A 17 -1.79 -22.80 2.21
N ILE A 18 -0.98 -21.77 2.38
CA ILE A 18 0.46 -21.91 2.64
C ILE A 18 0.63 -21.89 4.16
N GLU A 19 1.17 -22.98 4.73
CA GLU A 19 1.33 -23.11 6.18
C GLU A 19 2.80 -23.22 6.61
N SER A 20 3.71 -23.57 5.68
CA SER A 20 5.12 -23.85 5.95
C SER A 20 6.07 -22.99 5.10
N ALA A 21 7.34 -22.91 5.50
CA ALA A 21 8.37 -22.21 4.73
C ALA A 21 8.65 -22.91 3.37
N GLU A 22 8.52 -24.23 3.33
CA GLU A 22 8.71 -25.03 2.11
C GLU A 22 7.59 -24.81 1.10
N SER A 23 6.33 -24.81 1.55
CA SER A 23 5.17 -24.48 0.71
C SER A 23 5.24 -23.02 0.22
N TYR A 24 5.75 -22.10 1.04
CA TYR A 24 6.03 -20.72 0.63
C TYR A 24 7.07 -20.64 -0.50
N LEU A 25 8.18 -21.37 -0.38
CA LEU A 25 9.21 -21.42 -1.43
C LEU A 25 8.69 -22.08 -2.72
N ALA A 26 7.86 -23.12 -2.60
CA ALA A 26 7.21 -23.76 -3.73
C ALA A 26 6.25 -22.81 -4.46
N ALA A 27 5.40 -22.09 -3.72
CA ALA A 27 4.51 -21.08 -4.26
C ALA A 27 5.28 -19.94 -4.94
N MET A 28 6.37 -19.46 -4.32
CA MET A 28 7.25 -18.44 -4.92
C MET A 28 7.86 -18.92 -6.24
N ARG A 29 8.36 -20.17 -6.30
CA ARG A 29 8.86 -20.77 -7.55
C ARG A 29 7.76 -20.90 -8.61
N ALA A 30 6.56 -21.29 -8.21
CA ALA A 30 5.43 -21.42 -9.12
C ALA A 30 5.00 -20.06 -9.71
N LEU A 31 4.94 -19.02 -8.89
CA LEU A 31 4.66 -17.65 -9.32
C LEU A 31 5.75 -17.17 -10.29
N ASN A 32 7.03 -17.36 -9.97
CA ASN A 32 8.14 -16.91 -10.81
C ASN A 32 8.18 -17.54 -12.22
N LYS A 33 7.52 -18.69 -12.44
CA LYS A 33 7.43 -19.31 -13.77
C LYS A 33 6.50 -18.57 -14.73
N LYS A 34 5.58 -17.73 -14.22
CA LYS A 34 4.63 -16.89 -15.02
C LYS A 34 3.81 -17.64 -16.09
N ASN A 35 3.72 -18.96 -16.03
CA ASN A 35 3.14 -19.81 -17.08
C ASN A 35 1.83 -20.49 -16.65
N ARG A 36 1.14 -19.94 -15.65
CA ARG A 36 -0.12 -20.48 -15.14
C ARG A 36 -1.30 -19.60 -15.59
N PRO A 37 -2.51 -20.16 -15.72
CA PRO A 37 -3.71 -19.38 -16.03
C PRO A 37 -3.94 -18.26 -15.00
N PRO A 38 -4.48 -17.09 -15.41
CA PRO A 38 -4.70 -15.95 -14.50
C PRO A 38 -5.48 -16.28 -13.23
N ALA A 39 -6.52 -17.12 -13.33
CA ALA A 39 -7.29 -17.56 -12.16
C ALA A 39 -6.43 -18.33 -11.14
N VAL A 40 -5.52 -19.18 -11.62
CA VAL A 40 -4.59 -19.92 -10.75
C VAL A 40 -3.54 -19.00 -10.15
N LEU A 41 -3.04 -18.02 -10.91
CA LEU A 41 -2.11 -17.01 -10.41
C LEU A 41 -2.73 -16.15 -9.31
N ARG A 42 -4.01 -15.76 -9.44
CA ARG A 42 -4.76 -15.05 -8.39
C ARG A 42 -4.89 -15.90 -7.11
N LEU A 43 -5.27 -17.17 -7.23
CA LEU A 43 -5.37 -18.07 -6.07
C LEU A 43 -4.01 -18.24 -5.37
N LEU A 44 -2.95 -18.49 -6.14
CA LEU A 44 -1.58 -18.59 -5.60
C LEU A 44 -1.14 -17.30 -4.92
N MET A 45 -1.42 -16.14 -5.52
CA MET A 45 -1.05 -14.85 -4.98
C MET A 45 -1.83 -14.53 -3.70
N SER A 46 -3.12 -14.82 -3.65
CA SER A 46 -3.95 -14.62 -2.45
C SER A 46 -3.43 -15.47 -1.27
N ALA A 47 -3.11 -16.74 -1.53
CA ALA A 47 -2.48 -17.62 -0.54
C ALA A 47 -1.10 -17.11 -0.08
N PHE A 48 -0.28 -16.65 -1.04
CA PHE A 48 1.06 -16.11 -0.81
C PHE A 48 1.02 -14.85 0.05
N GLU A 49 0.13 -13.92 -0.29
CA GLU A 49 -0.07 -12.68 0.45
C GLU A 49 -0.65 -12.93 1.84
N SER A 50 -1.55 -13.90 2.01
CA SER A 50 -2.05 -14.31 3.32
C SER A 50 -0.95 -14.85 4.23
N TYR A 51 -0.08 -15.73 3.71
CA TYR A 51 1.07 -16.23 4.45
C TYR A 51 2.05 -15.13 4.84
N ARG A 52 2.34 -14.22 3.91
CA ARG A 52 3.23 -13.09 4.14
C ARG A 52 2.68 -12.15 5.20
N GLN A 53 1.36 -11.91 5.20
CA GLN A 53 0.70 -11.07 6.20
C GLN A 53 0.87 -11.60 7.62
N ALA A 54 0.50 -12.86 7.83
CA ALA A 54 0.58 -13.51 9.13
C ALA A 54 2.01 -13.54 9.71
N ARG A 55 3.03 -13.17 8.93
CA ARG A 55 4.45 -13.17 9.32
C ARG A 55 5.15 -11.85 9.04
N LYS A 56 4.42 -10.77 8.71
CA LYS A 56 4.97 -9.45 8.35
C LYS A 56 6.08 -9.48 7.29
N ILE A 57 5.91 -10.32 6.27
CA ILE A 57 6.89 -10.48 5.19
C ILE A 57 6.63 -9.49 4.05
N GLY A 58 7.64 -8.66 3.78
CA GLY A 58 7.61 -7.67 2.71
C GLY A 58 6.70 -6.48 2.97
N TRP A 59 6.21 -5.84 1.90
CA TRP A 59 5.66 -4.48 1.96
C TRP A 59 4.15 -4.37 2.25
N SER A 60 3.43 -5.47 2.42
CA SER A 60 2.03 -5.37 2.82
C SER A 60 1.85 -5.55 4.31
N ARG A 61 0.82 -4.90 4.87
CA ARG A 61 0.28 -5.09 6.23
C ARG A 61 -1.25 -5.20 6.18
N PRO A 62 -1.93 -5.52 7.30
CA PRO A 62 -3.39 -5.63 7.28
C PRO A 62 -4.09 -4.28 6.94
N TRP A 63 -3.58 -3.16 7.46
CA TRP A 63 -4.18 -1.82 7.28
C TRP A 63 -4.03 -1.23 5.87
N ASN A 64 -3.23 -1.85 4.99
CA ASN A 64 -3.10 -1.43 3.60
C ASN A 64 -3.70 -2.45 2.61
N LYS A 65 -4.60 -3.32 3.07
CA LYS A 65 -5.15 -4.44 2.29
C LYS A 65 -6.66 -4.60 2.36
N TYR A 66 -7.22 -4.71 3.56
CA TYR A 66 -8.64 -5.02 3.72
C TYR A 66 -9.49 -3.80 3.42
N GLY A 67 -10.41 -3.93 2.46
CA GLY A 67 -11.18 -2.81 1.94
C GLY A 67 -10.35 -1.82 1.10
N VAL A 68 -9.04 -2.05 0.90
CA VAL A 68 -8.19 -1.09 0.18
C VAL A 68 -8.04 -1.50 -1.27
N LYS A 69 -8.16 -0.52 -2.18
CA LYS A 69 -7.79 -0.67 -3.58
C LYS A 69 -6.75 0.37 -3.96
N THR A 70 -5.51 -0.08 -4.08
CA THR A 70 -4.40 0.70 -4.62
C THR A 70 -4.48 0.68 -6.13
N PHE A 71 -4.79 1.83 -6.73
CA PHE A 71 -4.92 2.00 -8.18
C PHE A 71 -3.69 2.65 -8.81
N ARG A 72 -2.81 3.26 -8.01
CA ARG A 72 -1.53 3.76 -8.48
C ARG A 72 -0.47 3.69 -7.39
N SER A 73 0.77 3.41 -7.76
CA SER A 73 1.87 3.39 -6.81
C SER A 73 3.17 3.91 -7.40
N TYR A 74 3.91 4.65 -6.58
CA TYR A 74 5.22 5.18 -6.93
C TYR A 74 6.28 4.73 -5.93
N ARG A 75 7.52 4.65 -6.41
CA ARG A 75 8.70 4.48 -5.57
C ARG A 75 9.38 5.82 -5.35
N LEU A 76 9.80 6.07 -4.11
CA LEU A 76 10.61 7.24 -3.78
C LEU A 76 12.07 7.03 -4.16
N ASP A 77 12.68 8.12 -4.65
CA ASP A 77 14.11 8.33 -4.75
C ASP A 77 14.52 9.32 -3.64
N PHE A 78 15.21 8.81 -2.63
CA PHE A 78 15.61 9.59 -1.45
C PHE A 78 16.61 10.72 -1.76
N THR A 79 17.20 10.72 -2.96
CA THR A 79 18.07 11.82 -3.41
C THR A 79 17.29 12.96 -4.05
N GLN A 80 16.09 12.68 -4.58
CA GLN A 80 15.27 13.65 -5.32
C GLN A 80 14.01 14.08 -4.54
N ASP A 81 13.45 13.19 -3.72
CA ASP A 81 12.15 13.38 -3.06
C ASP A 81 12.31 13.81 -1.59
N THR A 82 13.28 14.69 -1.35
CA THR A 82 13.65 15.16 -0.01
C THR A 82 12.54 15.94 0.68
N ASP A 83 11.65 16.54 -0.10
CA ASP A 83 10.47 17.27 0.34
C ASP A 83 9.42 16.36 1.00
N LEU A 84 9.11 15.20 0.41
CA LEU A 84 8.20 14.23 1.01
C LEU A 84 8.75 13.65 2.31
N ILE A 85 10.07 13.47 2.39
CA ILE A 85 10.75 13.02 3.62
C ILE A 85 10.71 14.13 4.68
N ALA A 86 10.93 15.38 4.28
CA ALA A 86 10.84 16.52 5.19
C ALA A 86 9.42 16.66 5.77
N LEU A 87 8.39 16.56 4.94
CA LEU A 87 6.99 16.55 5.37
C LEU A 87 6.68 15.42 6.35
N ALA A 88 7.20 14.21 6.10
CA ALA A 88 7.07 13.10 7.03
C ALA A 88 7.72 13.41 8.39
N ARG A 89 8.93 14.01 8.39
CA ARG A 89 9.59 14.44 9.64
C ARG A 89 8.79 15.51 10.36
N ASP A 90 8.18 16.46 9.65
CA ASP A 90 7.40 17.52 10.27
C ASP A 90 6.11 16.99 10.90
N ILE A 91 5.42 16.05 10.25
CA ILE A 91 4.29 15.32 10.86
C ILE A 91 4.72 14.60 12.14
N LEU A 92 5.90 13.95 12.12
CA LEU A 92 6.40 13.23 13.29
C LEU A 92 6.72 14.15 14.46
N LYS A 93 7.18 15.39 14.21
CA LYS A 93 7.37 16.39 15.27
C LYS A 93 6.04 16.83 15.90
N GLU A 94 5.03 17.05 15.07
CA GLU A 94 3.68 17.42 15.56
C GLU A 94 3.05 16.28 16.40
N THR A 95 3.37 15.02 16.08
CA THR A 95 2.79 13.84 16.74
C THR A 95 3.71 13.20 17.81
N GLU A 96 4.93 13.70 17.97
CA GLU A 96 5.93 13.20 18.93
C GLU A 96 5.47 13.16 20.39
N PRO A 97 4.71 14.16 20.91
CA PRO A 97 4.31 14.18 22.32
C PRO A 97 3.47 12.97 22.76
N GLU A 98 2.68 12.41 21.84
CA GLU A 98 1.80 11.26 22.08
C GLU A 98 2.48 9.91 21.77
N MET A 99 3.61 9.96 21.06
CA MET A 99 4.29 8.77 20.59
C MET A 99 5.08 8.09 21.72
N PRO A 100 4.93 6.77 21.97
CA PRO A 100 5.74 6.06 22.93
C PRO A 100 7.22 6.13 22.60
N GLU A 101 8.06 6.16 23.64
CA GLU A 101 9.52 6.28 23.51
C GLU A 101 10.15 5.23 22.58
N ALA A 102 9.67 3.98 22.63
CA ALA A 102 10.15 2.92 21.74
C ALA A 102 9.85 3.18 20.27
N ALA A 103 8.67 3.77 19.98
CA ALA A 103 8.28 4.15 18.62
C ALA A 103 9.11 5.36 18.14
N ARG A 104 9.34 6.36 19.00
CA ARG A 104 10.19 7.52 18.68
C ARG A 104 11.61 7.12 18.31
N ARG A 105 12.25 6.27 19.12
CA ARG A 105 13.60 5.76 18.81
C ARG A 105 13.64 5.06 17.47
N TYR A 106 12.69 4.16 17.22
CA TYR A 106 12.62 3.46 15.95
C TYR A 106 12.45 4.41 14.75
N VAL A 107 11.56 5.40 14.84
CA VAL A 107 11.33 6.36 13.76
C VAL A 107 12.58 7.19 13.50
N LYS A 108 13.23 7.66 14.57
CA LYS A 108 14.50 8.38 14.49
C LYS A 108 15.57 7.53 13.80
N ASP A 109 15.72 6.27 14.22
CA ASP A 109 16.66 5.34 13.58
C ASP A 109 16.28 5.15 12.09
N LEU A 110 15.01 4.93 11.77
CA LEU A 110 14.58 4.69 10.39
C LEU A 110 14.87 5.87 9.44
N LEU A 111 14.59 7.10 9.88
CA LEU A 111 14.65 8.29 9.03
C LEU A 111 15.96 9.07 9.12
N ASP A 112 16.70 8.95 10.22
CA ASP A 112 17.89 9.76 10.47
C ASP A 112 19.20 8.95 10.40
N ASP A 113 19.15 7.64 10.14
CA ASP A 113 20.36 6.83 10.04
C ASP A 113 21.32 7.34 8.93
N GLY A 114 22.62 7.23 9.21
CA GLY A 114 23.72 7.74 8.39
C GLY A 114 23.82 7.15 6.97
N PRO A 115 24.83 7.58 6.18
CA PRO A 115 24.95 7.27 4.75
C PRO A 115 24.83 5.78 4.37
N GLU A 116 25.33 4.88 5.21
CA GLU A 116 25.30 3.42 4.99
C GLU A 116 23.89 2.82 5.01
N MET A 117 23.01 3.41 5.83
CA MET A 117 21.64 2.92 6.03
C MET A 117 20.64 3.60 5.09
N ARG A 118 20.96 4.82 4.60
CA ARG A 118 20.20 5.46 3.51
C ARG A 118 20.10 4.58 2.27
N GLY A 119 21.15 3.80 1.96
CA GLY A 119 21.12 2.84 0.85
C GLY A 119 20.13 1.68 1.03
N GLN A 120 19.63 1.46 2.24
CA GLN A 120 18.66 0.39 2.57
C GLN A 120 17.25 0.92 2.82
N LEU A 121 17.10 2.24 2.95
CA LEU A 121 15.82 2.90 3.10
C LEU A 121 15.04 2.79 1.78
N MET A 122 13.77 2.46 1.92
CA MET A 122 12.82 2.30 0.84
C MET A 122 11.61 3.16 1.13
N GLY A 123 11.04 3.73 0.09
CA GLY A 123 9.93 4.65 0.18
C GLY A 123 8.96 4.38 -0.95
N PHE A 124 7.67 4.43 -0.64
CA PHE A 124 6.61 4.24 -1.62
C PHE A 124 5.43 5.15 -1.33
N ILE A 125 4.70 5.46 -2.38
CA ILE A 125 3.39 6.11 -2.32
C ILE A 125 2.37 5.14 -2.89
N PHE A 126 1.27 4.90 -2.19
CA PHE A 126 0.15 4.08 -2.65
C PHE A 126 -1.12 4.93 -2.69
N PHE A 127 -1.58 5.30 -3.88
CA PHE A 127 -2.86 5.98 -4.06
C PHE A 127 -3.98 4.95 -4.07
N HIS A 128 -4.97 5.18 -3.24
CA HIS A 128 -5.95 4.16 -2.93
C HIS A 128 -7.35 4.72 -2.72
N GLU A 129 -8.34 3.84 -2.87
CA GLU A 129 -9.66 3.98 -2.27
C GLU A 129 -9.80 2.97 -1.13
N ILE A 130 -10.51 3.34 -0.07
CA ILE A 130 -10.81 2.49 1.07
C ILE A 130 -12.31 2.33 1.14
N ASP A 131 -12.74 1.09 1.06
CA ASP A 131 -14.11 0.59 1.07
C ASP A 131 -14.38 0.00 2.47
N GLY A 132 -15.18 0.72 3.24
CA GLY A 132 -15.57 0.39 4.61
C GLY A 132 -16.94 0.99 4.91
N THR A 133 -17.23 1.32 6.16
CA THR A 133 -18.49 2.02 6.53
C THR A 133 -18.66 3.33 5.75
N TYR A 134 -17.55 4.01 5.45
CA TYR A 134 -17.48 5.19 4.60
C TYR A 134 -16.37 5.01 3.57
N ILE A 135 -16.65 5.41 2.34
CA ILE A 135 -15.68 5.34 1.25
C ILE A 135 -14.74 6.53 1.36
N HIS A 136 -13.44 6.26 1.29
CA HIS A 136 -12.42 7.31 1.24
C HIS A 136 -11.55 7.12 0.00
N GLU A 137 -11.02 8.21 -0.54
CA GLU A 137 -9.81 8.16 -1.35
C GLU A 137 -8.65 8.75 -0.58
N GLY A 138 -7.44 8.31 -0.93
CA GLY A 138 -6.29 8.63 -0.13
C GLY A 138 -4.97 8.25 -0.77
N ALA A 139 -3.93 8.53 -0.01
CA ALA A 139 -2.57 8.13 -0.34
C ALA A 139 -1.89 7.60 0.92
N THR A 140 -1.10 6.54 0.78
CA THR A 140 -0.20 6.07 1.84
C THR A 140 1.22 6.45 1.49
N LEU A 141 1.85 7.30 2.29
CA LEU A 141 3.29 7.54 2.25
C LEU A 141 3.95 6.53 3.19
N SER A 142 4.76 5.63 2.63
CA SER A 142 5.32 4.48 3.34
C SER A 142 6.83 4.51 3.29
N PHE A 143 7.47 4.50 4.45
CA PHE A 143 8.90 4.33 4.61
C PHE A 143 9.21 2.99 5.24
N GLY A 144 10.37 2.43 4.93
CA GLY A 144 10.78 1.20 5.56
C GLY A 144 12.17 0.75 5.15
N ARG A 145 12.66 -0.27 5.82
CA ARG A 145 14.05 -0.75 5.68
C ARG A 145 14.07 -2.25 5.53
N LYS A 146 15.00 -2.77 4.72
CA LYS A 146 15.21 -4.22 4.61
C LYS A 146 15.90 -4.77 5.85
N ILE A 147 15.17 -5.52 6.67
CA ILE A 147 15.72 -6.26 7.81
C ILE A 147 15.91 -7.71 7.38
N LYS A 148 17.17 -8.08 7.08
CA LYS A 148 17.49 -9.36 6.43
C LYS A 148 16.77 -9.48 5.07
N LYS A 149 17.04 -10.53 4.28
CA LYS A 149 16.57 -10.62 2.88
C LYS A 149 15.07 -10.32 2.68
N ARG A 150 14.19 -10.79 3.58
CA ARG A 150 12.72 -10.80 3.37
C ARG A 150 11.87 -9.99 4.36
N TYR A 151 12.41 -9.54 5.49
CA TYR A 151 11.63 -8.80 6.48
C TYR A 151 11.81 -7.30 6.28
N ARG A 152 10.77 -6.53 6.63
CA ARG A 152 10.74 -5.09 6.42
C ARG A 152 10.18 -4.43 7.66
N ASP A 153 10.93 -3.45 8.16
CA ASP A 153 10.45 -2.43 9.08
C ASP A 153 9.59 -1.43 8.29
N ARG A 154 8.52 -0.87 8.89
CA ARG A 154 7.73 0.18 8.25
C ARG A 154 7.33 1.34 9.16
N LEU A 155 7.13 2.48 8.52
CA LEU A 155 6.44 3.65 9.01
C LEU A 155 5.48 4.07 7.90
N ASP A 156 4.18 4.12 8.19
CA ASP A 156 3.18 4.51 7.19
C ASP A 156 2.38 5.69 7.69
N PHE A 157 2.15 6.64 6.79
CA PHE A 157 1.19 7.73 6.93
C PHE A 157 0.09 7.51 5.91
N VAL A 158 -1.14 7.30 6.37
CA VAL A 158 -2.32 7.09 5.52
C VAL A 158 -3.16 8.36 5.56
N PHE A 159 -3.27 9.05 4.44
CA PHE A 159 -4.04 10.30 4.33
C PHE A 159 -5.35 10.02 3.61
N GLU A 160 -6.47 10.47 4.18
CA GLU A 160 -7.80 10.11 3.71
C GLU A 160 -8.69 11.36 3.53
N ALA A 161 -9.43 11.36 2.43
CA ALA A 161 -10.50 12.29 2.12
C ALA A 161 -11.78 11.49 1.84
N PRO A 162 -12.92 11.86 2.44
CA PRO A 162 -14.17 11.12 2.29
C PRO A 162 -14.71 11.29 0.89
N ILE A 163 -15.38 10.26 0.39
CA ILE A 163 -16.20 10.32 -0.83
C ILE A 163 -17.66 10.31 -0.41
N ARG A 164 -18.39 11.37 -0.75
CA ARG A 164 -19.83 11.52 -0.44
C ARG A 164 -20.56 11.88 -1.73
N ASP A 165 -21.63 11.14 -2.04
CA ASP A 165 -22.42 11.33 -3.27
C ASP A 165 -21.55 11.37 -4.55
N ARG A 166 -20.57 10.46 -4.61
CA ARG A 166 -19.55 10.36 -5.68
C ARG A 166 -18.61 11.57 -5.80
N ARG A 167 -18.56 12.47 -4.82
CA ARG A 167 -17.64 13.63 -4.83
C ARG A 167 -16.57 13.46 -3.79
N ALA A 168 -15.35 13.80 -4.17
CA ALA A 168 -14.25 13.87 -3.23
C ALA A 168 -14.40 15.08 -2.29
N GLY A 169 -14.33 14.82 -0.99
CA GLY A 169 -14.23 15.84 0.05
C GLY A 169 -12.80 16.36 0.24
N PRO A 170 -12.62 17.29 1.20
CA PRO A 170 -11.29 17.74 1.61
C PRO A 170 -10.56 16.63 2.38
N PHE A 171 -9.26 16.83 2.61
CA PHE A 171 -8.51 16.02 3.57
C PHE A 171 -9.21 16.05 4.94
N GLU A 172 -9.55 14.87 5.48
CA GLU A 172 -10.34 14.73 6.71
C GLU A 172 -9.52 14.16 7.85
N ARG A 173 -8.67 13.16 7.57
CA ARG A 173 -7.88 12.50 8.60
C ARG A 173 -6.60 11.87 8.08
N MET A 174 -5.68 11.65 9.00
CA MET A 174 -4.48 10.86 8.78
C MET A 174 -4.29 9.81 9.87
N ARG A 175 -3.88 8.61 9.46
CA ARG A 175 -3.45 7.54 10.37
C ARG A 175 -1.95 7.31 10.26
N ILE A 176 -1.27 7.12 11.38
CA ILE A 176 0.15 6.77 11.44
C ILE A 176 0.30 5.37 11.99
N PHE A 177 1.16 4.56 11.35
CA PHE A 177 1.53 3.23 11.82
C PHE A 177 3.04 3.13 11.96
N VAL A 178 3.51 2.83 13.16
CA VAL A 178 4.92 2.57 13.45
C VAL A 178 5.09 1.07 13.69
N ASP A 179 5.63 0.35 12.70
CA ASP A 179 5.65 -1.10 12.69
C ASP A 179 7.02 -1.70 12.33
N PRO A 180 8.00 -1.68 13.25
CA PRO A 180 9.21 -2.47 13.08
C PRO A 180 8.91 -3.97 13.02
N PHE A 181 9.77 -4.71 12.32
CA PHE A 181 9.68 -6.15 12.28
C PHE A 181 10.09 -6.77 13.63
N GLN A 182 9.10 -7.10 14.45
CA GLN A 182 9.27 -7.80 15.74
C GLN A 182 8.43 -9.09 15.80
N GLY A 183 8.34 -9.82 14.68
CA GLY A 183 7.50 -11.02 14.56
C GLY A 183 6.05 -10.69 14.23
N VAL A 184 5.08 -11.37 14.87
CA VAL A 184 3.63 -11.27 14.58
C VAL A 184 2.89 -10.30 15.51
N LYS A 185 3.62 -9.49 16.29
CA LYS A 185 3.06 -8.52 17.24
C LYS A 185 2.26 -7.42 16.53
N PRO A 186 1.37 -6.67 17.20
CA PRO A 186 0.80 -5.44 16.63
C PRO A 186 1.90 -4.40 16.29
N PRO A 187 1.55 -3.29 15.61
CA PRO A 187 2.43 -2.13 15.50
C PRO A 187 2.91 -1.68 16.89
N LEU A 188 4.10 -1.07 16.95
CA LEU A 188 4.58 -0.44 18.20
C LEU A 188 3.69 0.74 18.60
N TRP A 189 3.14 1.43 17.61
CA TRP A 189 2.25 2.56 17.80
C TRP A 189 1.37 2.78 16.57
N GLU A 190 0.14 3.17 16.83
CA GLU A 190 -0.85 3.58 15.85
C GLU A 190 -1.61 4.77 16.43
N ALA A 191 -1.88 5.77 15.59
CA ALA A 191 -2.67 6.94 15.96
C ALA A 191 -3.47 7.46 14.77
N GLU A 192 -4.61 8.08 15.05
CA GLU A 192 -5.47 8.75 14.08
C GLU A 192 -5.61 10.21 14.47
N TYR A 193 -5.42 11.09 13.50
CA TYR A 193 -5.46 12.54 13.66
C TYR A 193 -6.45 13.14 12.68
N SER A 194 -7.25 14.09 13.16
CA SER A 194 -8.07 14.94 12.31
C SER A 194 -7.20 15.92 11.53
N ALA A 195 -7.62 16.24 10.30
CA ALA A 195 -6.86 17.09 9.37
C ALA A 195 -6.57 18.50 9.91
N ASP A 196 -7.42 19.04 10.76
CA ASP A 196 -7.29 20.37 11.36
C ASP A 196 -6.20 20.45 12.44
N LEU A 197 -5.77 19.31 12.99
CA LEU A 197 -4.79 19.25 14.08
C LEU A 197 -3.34 19.25 13.59
N LEU A 198 -3.10 18.93 12.31
CA LEU A 198 -1.75 18.69 11.78
C LEU A 198 -1.49 19.48 10.50
N SER A 199 -0.85 20.64 10.64
CA SER A 199 -0.54 21.53 9.51
C SER A 199 0.39 20.85 8.51
N ALA A 200 1.37 20.07 9.00
CA ALA A 200 2.27 19.30 8.16
C ALA A 200 1.55 18.20 7.38
N ALA A 201 0.51 17.59 7.98
CA ALA A 201 -0.29 16.57 7.30
C ALA A 201 -1.11 17.16 6.14
N GLN A 202 -1.66 18.37 6.30
CA GLN A 202 -2.32 19.09 5.21
C GLN A 202 -1.35 19.38 4.06
N ALA A 203 -0.16 19.90 4.39
CA ALA A 203 0.88 20.16 3.39
C ALA A 203 1.31 18.88 2.66
N ALA A 204 1.45 17.77 3.39
CA ALA A 204 1.75 16.46 2.82
C ALA A 204 0.66 15.97 1.87
N PHE A 205 -0.61 16.10 2.26
CA PHE A 205 -1.73 15.72 1.39
C PHE A 205 -1.74 16.52 0.08
N GLN A 206 -1.56 17.85 0.16
CA GLN A 206 -1.46 18.68 -1.05
C GLN A 206 -0.28 18.29 -1.93
N ARG A 207 0.86 17.96 -1.32
CA ARG A 207 2.03 17.51 -2.07
C ARG A 207 1.79 16.16 -2.74
N LEU A 208 1.11 15.23 -2.07
CA LEU A 208 0.74 13.94 -2.65
C LEU A 208 -0.19 14.09 -3.86
N ARG A 209 -1.14 15.04 -3.83
CA ARG A 209 -1.98 15.39 -5.00
C ARG A 209 -1.15 15.91 -6.17
N ALA A 210 -0.20 16.80 -5.89
CA ALA A 210 0.69 17.33 -6.93
C ALA A 210 1.58 16.23 -7.54
N VAL A 211 2.15 15.37 -6.69
CA VAL A 211 2.99 14.24 -7.09
C VAL A 211 2.22 13.21 -7.91
N TYR A 212 0.97 12.93 -7.54
CA TYR A 212 0.10 12.00 -8.28
C TYR A 212 0.08 12.29 -9.77
N THR A 213 -0.15 13.56 -10.13
CA THR A 213 -0.23 14.04 -11.51
C THR A 213 1.17 14.18 -12.12
N ALA A 214 2.10 14.80 -11.40
CA ALA A 214 3.42 15.13 -11.94
C ALA A 214 4.27 13.89 -12.27
N TRP A 215 4.07 12.77 -11.58
CA TRP A 215 4.89 11.57 -11.74
C TRP A 215 4.29 10.51 -12.67
N GLU A 216 3.09 10.76 -13.22
CA GLU A 216 2.42 9.81 -14.12
C GLU A 216 3.28 9.47 -15.35
N SER A 217 3.97 10.48 -15.90
CA SER A 217 4.81 10.35 -17.09
C SER A 217 6.31 10.18 -16.79
N VAL A 218 6.71 10.06 -15.52
CA VAL A 218 8.13 9.97 -15.15
C VAL A 218 8.57 8.52 -15.16
N GLU A 219 9.49 8.18 -16.07
CA GLU A 219 10.00 6.83 -16.22
C GLU A 219 10.66 6.32 -14.92
N GLY A 220 10.42 5.05 -14.59
CA GLY A 220 11.00 4.40 -13.42
C GLY A 220 10.38 4.77 -12.07
N ARG A 221 9.46 5.74 -12.02
CA ARG A 221 8.72 6.09 -10.78
C ARG A 221 7.62 5.09 -10.46
N SER A 222 6.92 4.61 -11.48
CA SER A 222 5.86 3.62 -11.30
C SER A 222 6.41 2.38 -10.59
N TRP A 223 5.80 2.06 -9.45
CA TRP A 223 6.04 0.81 -8.77
C TRP A 223 4.91 -0.14 -9.13
N ASP A 224 5.08 -0.85 -10.24
CA ASP A 224 4.20 -1.93 -10.64
C ASP A 224 5.01 -3.23 -10.74
N HIS A 225 4.89 -4.09 -9.73
CA HIS A 225 5.45 -5.42 -9.82
C HIS A 225 4.47 -6.29 -10.60
N TRP A 226 4.93 -7.11 -11.55
CA TRP A 226 4.04 -7.93 -12.40
C TRP A 226 3.02 -8.79 -11.62
N THR A 227 3.31 -9.12 -10.36
CA THR A 227 2.38 -9.85 -9.50
C THR A 227 1.19 -9.02 -9.02
N SER A 228 1.29 -7.69 -9.02
CA SER A 228 0.25 -6.75 -8.60
C SER A 228 -1.06 -6.98 -9.35
N ALA A 229 -1.00 -7.35 -10.64
CA ALA A 229 -2.16 -7.75 -11.43
C ALA A 229 -2.94 -8.96 -10.88
N TYR A 230 -2.34 -9.71 -9.95
CA TYR A 230 -2.93 -10.88 -9.29
C TYR A 230 -3.13 -10.67 -7.78
N ILE A 231 -2.84 -9.48 -7.25
CA ILE A 231 -3.02 -9.16 -5.84
C ILE A 231 -4.36 -8.43 -5.66
N ASP A 232 -5.23 -8.95 -4.80
CA ASP A 232 -6.61 -8.48 -4.68
C ASP A 232 -6.78 -7.01 -4.26
N HIS A 233 -5.78 -6.38 -3.63
CA HIS A 233 -5.83 -4.96 -3.23
C HIS A 233 -5.12 -4.02 -4.22
N PHE A 234 -4.63 -4.53 -5.35
CA PHE A 234 -4.17 -3.74 -6.48
C PHE A 234 -5.17 -3.84 -7.64
N GLY A 235 -5.22 -2.81 -8.47
CA GLY A 235 -6.08 -2.75 -9.65
C GLY A 235 -6.82 -1.43 -9.78
N PRO A 236 -7.67 -1.28 -10.81
CA PRO A 236 -8.39 -0.04 -11.05
C PRO A 236 -9.28 0.33 -9.86
N ARG A 237 -9.62 1.63 -9.78
CA ARG A 237 -10.66 2.11 -8.87
C ARG A 237 -11.97 1.33 -9.09
N ARG A 238 -12.77 1.20 -8.05
CA ARG A 238 -14.11 0.61 -8.05
C ARG A 238 -15.17 1.68 -8.11
N HIS A 239 -14.89 2.86 -7.54
CA HIS A 239 -15.85 3.95 -7.46
C HIS A 239 -15.48 5.06 -8.43
N TYR A 240 -16.47 5.53 -9.19
CA TYR A 240 -16.38 6.80 -9.90
C TYR A 240 -16.45 7.95 -8.87
N VAL A 241 -15.51 8.89 -8.99
CA VAL A 241 -15.39 10.04 -8.08
C VAL A 241 -15.26 11.31 -8.91
N GLU A 242 -16.35 12.09 -8.95
CA GLU A 242 -16.34 13.48 -9.40
C GLU A 242 -15.30 14.25 -8.59
N ASN A 243 -14.56 15.15 -9.27
CA ASN A 243 -13.57 16.04 -8.66
C ASN A 243 -12.53 15.37 -7.74
N SER A 244 -12.16 14.13 -8.04
CA SER A 244 -11.17 13.36 -7.27
C SER A 244 -9.89 14.14 -6.97
N ASN A 245 -9.37 13.97 -5.75
CA ASN A 245 -8.05 14.43 -5.35
C ASN A 245 -6.92 13.72 -6.12
N PHE A 246 -7.20 12.54 -6.67
CA PHE A 246 -6.28 11.70 -7.44
C PHE A 246 -6.97 11.20 -8.71
N PRO A 247 -7.16 12.08 -9.72
CA PRO A 247 -8.00 11.80 -10.89
C PRO A 247 -7.47 10.64 -11.73
N ILE A 248 -8.35 9.77 -12.19
CA ILE A 248 -8.01 8.71 -13.16
C ILE A 248 -8.21 9.22 -14.59
N SER A 249 -7.76 8.46 -15.59
CA SER A 249 -7.95 8.86 -16.99
C SER A 249 -9.44 8.97 -17.37
N GLU A 250 -9.73 9.73 -18.43
CA GLU A 250 -11.10 9.81 -18.98
C GLU A 250 -11.64 8.45 -19.41
N GLN A 251 -10.77 7.61 -19.98
CA GLN A 251 -11.13 6.25 -20.38
C GLN A 251 -11.53 5.38 -19.18
N GLU A 252 -10.74 5.41 -18.09
CA GLU A 252 -11.07 4.68 -16.86
C GLU A 252 -12.36 5.24 -16.22
N SER A 253 -12.54 6.56 -16.26
CA SER A 253 -13.75 7.22 -15.76
C SER A 253 -15.00 6.78 -16.52
N ALA A 254 -14.95 6.76 -17.85
CA ALA A 254 -16.05 6.30 -18.69
C ALA A 254 -16.39 4.82 -18.45
N GLN A 255 -15.37 3.97 -18.27
CA GLN A 255 -15.58 2.56 -17.95
C GLN A 255 -16.31 2.38 -16.61
N LEU A 256 -15.95 3.14 -15.57
CA LEU A 256 -16.62 3.08 -14.27
C LEU A 256 -18.06 3.57 -14.34
N LEU A 257 -18.32 4.67 -15.04
CA LEU A 257 -19.67 5.18 -15.24
C LEU A 257 -20.57 4.16 -15.93
N SER A 258 -20.07 3.51 -16.99
CA SER A 258 -20.83 2.48 -17.71
C SER A 258 -21.19 1.26 -16.84
N THR A 259 -20.41 0.98 -15.80
CA THR A 259 -20.67 -0.13 -14.86
C THR A 259 -21.74 0.24 -13.83
N ILE A 260 -21.91 1.53 -13.53
CA ILE A 260 -22.92 2.03 -12.58
C ILE A 260 -24.30 2.13 -13.25
N GLU A 261 -24.34 2.42 -14.55
CA GLU A 261 -25.58 2.61 -15.31
C GLU A 261 -26.20 1.30 -15.85
N ALA A 262 -25.49 0.18 -15.76
CA ALA A 262 -25.92 -1.14 -16.23
C ALA A 262 -26.58 -1.98 -15.10
#